data_AF-A0A094DKM5-F1
#
_entry.id   AF-A0A094DKM5-F1
#
_cell.length_a   1.000
_cell.length_b   1.000
_cell.length_c   1.000
_cell.angle_alpha   90.00
_cell.angle_beta   90.00
_cell.angle_gamma   90.00
#
_symmetry.space_group_name_H-M   'P 1'
#
loop_
_entity.id
_entity.type
_entity.pdbx_description
1 polymer ?
#
loop_
_entity_poly.entity_id
_entity_poly.type
_entity_poly.pdbx_seq_one_letter_code
_entity_poly.pdbx_strand_id
1 'polypeptide(L)'
;HVVTGHNADDVAETILMNLLRGDLPRLARSTSIITGDATSSVRRSKPLKYAYEKEIVLYAHHKKLDYFSTECIYSPEAFRGSARTLIKALERVRPSAILDVVRSGEDMAKLVPAEVTGGPKCAGRRAEVLAEDREEEGAGGCGSGNGRSSGSEMADMEKQLRDNEGAGEREVEITSIQASRRRDTNSSMASSRPGNLRKDVTARKLPRQTLGTCQRCGYMSSQAICKACTLLEGLNKNRPQVEIEIDEEDEDDSSTLRRKMEGIALAAG
;
A
#
# COMPACT_ATOMS: atom_id res chain seq x y z
N HIS A 1 7.64 21.25 11.79
CA HIS A 1 6.97 19.97 12.09
C HIS A 1 5.72 19.86 11.23
N VAL A 2 5.42 18.69 10.68
CA VAL A 2 4.19 18.41 9.93
C VAL A 2 3.35 17.42 10.72
N VAL A 3 2.11 17.79 11.01
CA VAL A 3 1.18 16.96 11.79
C VAL A 3 0.16 16.37 10.83
N THR A 4 -0.04 15.07 10.87
CA THR A 4 -0.98 14.37 9.99
C THR A 4 -2.11 13.74 10.79
N GLY A 5 -3.31 13.68 10.19
CA GLY A 5 -4.52 13.15 10.82
C GLY A 5 -4.65 11.63 10.85
N HIS A 6 -3.55 10.88 10.71
CA HIS A 6 -3.60 9.40 10.72
C HIS A 6 -4.12 8.89 12.07
N ASN A 7 -5.22 8.16 12.02
CA ASN A 7 -5.91 7.60 13.18
C ASN A 7 -5.43 6.16 13.50
N ALA A 8 -6.03 5.52 14.50
CA ALA A 8 -5.70 4.14 14.87
C ALA A 8 -6.02 3.14 13.76
N ASP A 9 -7.14 3.30 13.07
CA ASP A 9 -7.58 2.46 11.95
C ASP A 9 -6.57 2.51 10.78
N ASP A 10 -6.12 3.71 10.39
CA ASP A 10 -5.10 3.94 9.36
C ASP A 10 -3.78 3.23 9.68
N VAL A 11 -3.37 3.28 10.95
CA VAL A 11 -2.13 2.67 11.42
C VAL A 11 -2.26 1.16 11.44
N ALA A 12 -3.41 0.62 11.88
CA ALA A 12 -3.70 -0.81 11.83
C ALA A 12 -3.71 -1.35 10.38
N GLU A 13 -4.36 -0.65 9.46
CA GLU A 13 -4.36 -0.97 8.02
C GLU A 13 -2.93 -1.02 7.49
N THR A 14 -2.12 0.00 7.83
CA THR A 14 -0.72 0.09 7.38
C THR A 14 0.14 -1.06 7.94
N ILE A 15 -0.02 -1.40 9.22
CA ILE A 15 0.70 -2.51 9.87
C ILE A 15 0.36 -3.83 9.18
N LEU A 16 -0.93 -4.09 8.98
CA LEU A 16 -1.41 -5.31 8.34
C LEU A 16 -0.90 -5.41 6.89
N MET A 17 -0.99 -4.33 6.13
CA MET A 17 -0.49 -4.28 4.75
C MET A 17 1.03 -4.51 4.67
N ASN A 18 1.82 -3.95 5.60
CA ASN A 18 3.28 -4.17 5.62
C ASN A 18 3.64 -5.59 6.06
N LEU A 19 2.87 -6.16 7.00
CA LEU A 19 3.04 -7.54 7.43
C LEU A 19 2.76 -8.52 6.29
N LEU A 20 1.63 -8.36 5.59
CA LEU A 20 1.24 -9.22 4.46
C LEU A 20 2.23 -9.14 3.29
N ARG A 21 2.88 -7.99 3.10
CA ARG A 21 3.94 -7.82 2.08
C ARG A 21 5.33 -8.26 2.55
N GLY A 22 5.52 -8.55 3.83
CA GLY A 22 6.83 -8.84 4.41
C GLY A 22 7.79 -7.64 4.45
N ASP A 23 7.29 -6.40 4.39
CA ASP A 23 8.11 -5.18 4.41
C ASP A 23 8.40 -4.75 5.87
N LEU A 24 9.33 -5.46 6.50
CA LEU A 24 9.78 -5.20 7.88
C LEU A 24 10.42 -3.80 8.09
N PRO A 25 11.27 -3.28 7.18
CA PRO A 25 11.82 -1.93 7.32
C PRO A 25 10.73 -0.85 7.36
N ARG A 26 9.69 -0.99 6.52
CA ARG A 26 8.58 -0.04 6.49
C ARG A 26 7.65 -0.20 7.67
N LEU A 27 7.41 -1.45 8.12
CA LEU A 27 6.67 -1.74 9.35
C LEU A 27 7.27 -0.99 10.53
N ALA A 28 8.58 -1.14 10.77
CA ALA A 28 9.27 -0.54 11.90
C ALA A 28 9.20 1.00 11.93
N ARG A 29 9.28 1.64 10.75
CA ARG A 29 9.16 3.10 10.66
C ARG A 29 7.72 3.59 10.79
N SER A 30 6.75 2.79 10.35
CA SER A 30 5.34 3.19 10.30
C SER A 30 4.65 3.26 11.67
N THR A 31 5.14 2.50 12.64
CA THR A 31 4.59 2.40 14.01
C THR A 31 5.04 3.52 14.93
N SER A 32 6.07 4.29 14.58
CA SER A 32 6.51 5.44 15.39
C SER A 32 5.53 6.61 15.30
N ILE A 33 5.24 7.25 16.44
CA ILE A 33 4.40 8.47 16.52
C ILE A 33 5.08 9.65 15.81
N ILE A 34 6.40 9.74 15.97
CA ILE A 34 7.22 10.79 15.36
C ILE A 34 8.15 10.11 14.38
N THR A 35 8.06 10.50 13.12
CA THR A 35 8.91 10.01 12.05
C THR A 35 9.74 11.16 11.50
N GLY A 36 11.05 10.97 11.41
CA GLY A 36 11.98 11.95 10.88
C GLY A 36 13.41 11.53 11.17
N ASP A 37 14.21 11.40 10.12
CA ASP A 37 15.64 11.13 10.22
C ASP A 37 16.41 12.45 10.38
N ALA A 38 17.65 12.39 10.87
CA ALA A 38 18.51 13.56 11.00
C ALA A 38 18.78 14.28 9.65
N THR A 39 18.50 13.61 8.53
CA THR A 39 18.62 14.12 7.16
C THR A 39 17.40 14.91 6.69
N SER A 40 16.26 14.75 7.37
CA SER A 40 15.02 15.44 7.04
C SER A 40 14.91 16.74 7.85
N SER A 41 14.79 17.87 7.15
CA SER A 41 14.57 19.18 7.77
C SER A 41 13.25 19.28 8.54
N VAL A 42 12.26 18.43 8.22
CA VAL A 42 10.91 18.50 8.78
C VAL A 42 10.45 17.17 9.35
N ARG A 43 10.30 17.12 10.68
CA ARG A 43 9.73 15.98 11.41
C ARG A 43 8.22 15.88 11.19
N ARG A 44 7.70 14.66 11.01
CA ARG A 44 6.27 14.36 10.91
C ARG A 44 5.75 13.70 12.19
N SER A 45 4.53 14.03 12.61
CA SER A 45 3.89 13.43 13.78
C SER A 45 2.43 13.00 13.51
N LYS A 46 2.00 11.97 14.26
CA LYS A 46 0.66 11.37 14.21
C LYS A 46 0.01 11.42 15.61
N PRO A 47 -0.61 12.55 16.02
CA PRO A 47 -1.17 12.69 17.35
C PRO A 47 -2.37 11.78 17.59
N LEU A 48 -3.11 11.40 16.55
CA LEU A 48 -4.32 10.58 16.62
C LEU A 48 -4.04 9.07 16.52
N LYS A 49 -2.79 8.63 16.65
CA LYS A 49 -2.38 7.22 16.49
C LYS A 49 -3.20 6.23 17.34
N TYR A 50 -3.65 6.63 18.52
CA TYR A 50 -4.42 5.77 19.44
C TYR A 50 -5.89 6.15 19.53
N ALA A 51 -6.36 7.09 18.71
CA ALA A 51 -7.77 7.48 18.64
C ALA A 51 -8.46 6.73 17.51
N TYR A 52 -9.63 6.16 17.80
CA TYR A 52 -10.41 5.46 16.78
C TYR A 52 -11.05 6.44 15.80
N GLU A 53 -11.23 6.02 14.55
CA GLU A 53 -11.92 6.81 13.53
C GLU A 53 -13.32 7.26 14.00
N LYS A 54 -14.10 6.33 14.56
CA LYS A 54 -15.46 6.62 15.07
C LYS A 54 -15.50 7.69 16.17
N GLU A 55 -14.47 7.75 17.02
CA GLU A 55 -14.37 8.74 18.09
C GLU A 55 -14.02 10.11 17.54
N ILE A 56 -13.13 10.16 16.55
CA ILE A 56 -12.75 11.39 15.85
C ILE A 56 -13.96 11.97 15.11
N VAL A 57 -14.71 11.12 14.39
CA VAL A 57 -15.93 11.53 13.68
C VAL A 57 -17.01 12.01 14.66
N LEU A 58 -17.21 11.29 15.77
CA LEU A 58 -18.14 11.70 16.83
C LEU A 58 -17.76 13.05 17.43
N TYR A 59 -16.47 13.28 17.68
CA TYR A 59 -15.95 14.54 18.20
C TYR A 59 -16.16 15.69 17.20
N ALA A 60 -15.88 15.47 15.91
CA ALA A 60 -16.10 16.46 14.86
C ALA A 60 -17.58 16.85 14.76
N HIS A 61 -18.49 15.88 14.84
CA HIS A 61 -19.93 16.13 14.87
C HIS A 61 -20.36 16.91 16.12
N HIS A 62 -19.88 16.52 17.30
CA HIS A 62 -20.20 17.22 18.56
C HIS A 62 -19.72 18.68 18.55
N LYS A 63 -18.55 18.94 17.97
CA LYS A 63 -17.98 20.29 17.82
C LYS A 63 -18.50 21.05 16.60
N LYS A 64 -19.36 20.44 15.77
CA LYS A 64 -19.88 21.01 14.52
C LYS A 64 -18.76 21.53 13.61
N LEU A 65 -17.71 20.73 13.47
CA LEU A 65 -16.62 21.04 12.53
C LEU A 65 -17.08 20.70 11.11
N ASP A 66 -16.79 21.57 10.16
CA ASP A 66 -17.00 21.28 8.74
C ASP A 66 -15.93 20.31 8.25
N TYR A 67 -16.36 19.16 7.71
CA TYR A 67 -15.49 18.15 7.12
C TYR A 67 -16.10 17.58 5.84
N PHE A 68 -15.24 17.13 4.94
CA PHE A 68 -15.66 16.43 3.71
C PHE A 68 -15.73 14.93 3.99
N SER A 69 -16.89 14.34 3.74
CA SER A 69 -17.13 12.89 3.87
C SER A 69 -16.96 12.11 2.56
N THR A 70 -16.75 12.81 1.44
CA THR A 70 -16.57 12.20 0.13
C THR A 70 -15.21 11.51 0.05
N GLU A 71 -15.22 10.19 -0.11
CA GLU A 71 -14.00 9.45 -0.42
C GLU A 71 -13.55 9.69 -1.87
N CYS A 72 -12.28 9.38 -2.14
CA CYS A 72 -11.74 9.46 -3.50
C CYS A 72 -12.36 8.41 -4.42
N ILE A 73 -12.73 8.78 -5.64
CA ILE A 73 -13.29 7.86 -6.67
C ILE A 73 -12.37 6.68 -7.00
N TYR A 74 -11.06 6.81 -6.76
CA TYR A 74 -10.06 5.75 -6.98
C TYR A 74 -9.71 4.97 -5.69
N SER A 75 -10.29 5.34 -4.54
CA SER A 75 -10.15 4.63 -3.26
C SER A 75 -10.54 3.13 -3.32
N PRO A 76 -11.66 2.73 -3.95
CA PRO A 76 -12.15 1.35 -3.85
C PRO A 76 -11.28 0.33 -4.60
N GLU A 77 -10.56 0.74 -5.65
CA GLU A 77 -9.69 -0.14 -6.42
C GLU A 77 -8.32 -0.37 -5.77
N ALA A 78 -8.03 0.31 -4.65
CA ALA A 78 -6.76 0.18 -3.98
C ALA A 78 -6.73 -1.05 -3.05
N PHE A 79 -5.60 -1.76 -3.01
CA PHE A 79 -5.31 -2.88 -2.08
C PHE A 79 -5.63 -2.57 -0.60
N ARG A 80 -5.64 -1.28 -0.24
CA ARG A 80 -6.00 -0.82 1.11
C ARG A 80 -7.44 -1.17 1.50
N GLY A 81 -8.35 -1.31 0.52
CA GLY A 81 -9.74 -1.72 0.75
C GLY A 81 -9.86 -3.08 1.42
N SER A 82 -9.06 -4.07 1.02
CA SER A 82 -9.09 -5.42 1.61
C SER A 82 -8.65 -5.43 3.07
N ALA A 83 -7.58 -4.67 3.40
CA ALA A 83 -7.13 -4.52 4.78
C ALA A 83 -8.18 -3.80 5.64
N ARG A 84 -8.85 -2.78 5.10
CA ARG A 84 -9.95 -2.07 5.76
C ARG A 84 -11.12 -3.00 6.08
N THR A 85 -11.59 -3.77 5.11
CA THR A 85 -12.69 -4.73 5.29
C THR A 85 -12.38 -5.74 6.39
N LEU A 86 -11.17 -6.30 6.38
CA LEU A 86 -10.72 -7.24 7.42
C LEU A 86 -10.68 -6.58 8.80
N ILE A 87 -10.12 -5.38 8.92
CA ILE A 87 -10.03 -4.68 10.21
C ILE A 87 -11.42 -4.34 10.76
N LYS A 88 -12.35 -3.87 9.91
CA LYS A 88 -13.73 -3.60 10.34
C LYS A 88 -14.48 -4.88 10.73
N ALA A 89 -14.21 -6.01 10.06
CA ALA A 89 -14.74 -7.31 10.46
C ALA A 89 -14.21 -7.77 11.83
N LEU A 90 -12.91 -7.55 12.10
CA LEU A 90 -12.30 -7.84 13.40
C LEU A 90 -12.84 -6.92 14.50
N GLU A 91 -13.02 -5.62 14.22
CA GLU A 91 -13.59 -4.65 15.16
C GLU A 91 -15.02 -5.04 15.58
N ARG A 92 -15.82 -5.56 14.66
CA ARG A 92 -17.19 -6.03 14.94
C ARG A 92 -17.23 -7.15 15.97
N VAL A 93 -16.26 -8.07 15.94
CA VAL A 93 -16.16 -9.17 16.92
C VAL A 93 -15.51 -8.68 18.22
N ARG A 94 -14.44 -7.89 18.11
CA ARG A 94 -13.67 -7.41 19.25
C ARG A 94 -13.29 -5.94 19.06
N PRO A 95 -13.92 -5.00 19.81
CA PRO A 95 -13.63 -3.57 19.66
C PRO A 95 -12.18 -3.16 19.94
N SER A 96 -11.45 -3.94 20.75
CA SER A 96 -10.03 -3.70 21.03
C SER A 96 -9.09 -4.16 19.91
N ALA A 97 -9.59 -4.88 18.90
CA ALA A 97 -8.75 -5.50 17.86
C ALA A 97 -7.85 -4.49 17.14
N ILE A 98 -8.34 -3.27 16.89
CA ILE A 98 -7.55 -2.21 16.22
C ILE A 98 -6.32 -1.85 17.08
N LEU A 99 -6.51 -1.52 18.35
CA LEU A 99 -5.41 -1.18 19.26
C LEU A 99 -4.50 -2.37 19.54
N ASP A 100 -5.06 -3.59 19.60
CA ASP A 100 -4.28 -4.82 19.77
C ASP A 100 -3.36 -5.05 18.55
N VAL A 101 -3.82 -4.77 17.33
CA VAL A 101 -3.00 -4.81 16.11
C VAL A 101 -1.92 -3.72 16.14
N VAL A 102 -2.26 -2.50 16.53
CA VAL A 102 -1.28 -1.40 16.64
C VAL A 102 -0.17 -1.75 17.62
N ARG A 103 -0.53 -2.24 18.81
CA ARG A 103 0.41 -2.65 19.84
C ARG A 103 1.27 -3.83 19.40
N SER A 104 0.67 -4.81 18.73
CA SER A 104 1.40 -5.95 18.16
C SER A 104 2.42 -5.48 17.11
N GLY A 105 2.06 -4.50 16.27
CA GLY A 105 2.98 -3.90 15.30
C GLY A 105 4.14 -3.15 15.96
N GLU A 106 3.90 -2.44 17.06
CA GLU A 106 4.96 -1.80 17.85
C GLU A 106 5.93 -2.80 18.47
N ASP A 107 5.40 -3.88 19.03
CA ASP A 107 6.23 -4.93 19.62
C ASP A 107 7.05 -5.66 18.54
N MET A 108 6.45 -5.91 17.38
CA MET A 108 7.16 -6.46 16.23
C MET A 108 8.25 -5.52 15.70
N ALA A 109 7.99 -4.20 15.67
CA ALA A 109 8.96 -3.20 15.24
C ALA A 109 10.24 -3.21 16.09
N LYS A 110 10.14 -3.49 17.40
CA LYS A 110 11.29 -3.61 18.30
C LYS A 110 12.18 -4.82 17.98
N LEU A 111 11.62 -5.84 17.33
CA LEU A 111 12.33 -7.07 16.96
C LEU A 111 13.01 -6.95 15.58
N VAL A 112 12.70 -5.91 14.79
CA VAL A 112 13.30 -5.74 13.46
C VAL A 112 14.77 -5.29 13.61
N PRO A 113 15.74 -6.03 13.03
CA PRO A 113 17.16 -5.68 13.13
C PRO A 113 17.47 -4.30 12.54
N ALA A 114 18.41 -3.59 13.17
CA ALA A 114 18.84 -2.26 12.72
C ALA A 114 19.51 -2.27 11.34
N GLU A 115 20.04 -3.42 10.91
CA GLU A 115 20.60 -3.63 9.56
C GLU A 115 19.50 -3.57 8.49
N VAL A 116 18.28 -3.99 8.82
CA VAL A 116 17.14 -4.09 7.90
C VAL A 116 16.38 -2.76 7.85
N THR A 117 16.30 -2.03 8.96
CA THR A 117 15.62 -0.72 9.02
C THR A 117 16.41 0.44 8.41
N GLY A 118 17.66 0.19 7.96
CA GLY A 118 18.50 1.20 7.33
C GLY A 118 19.18 2.12 8.36
N GLY A 119 19.92 1.56 9.31
CA GLY A 119 20.86 2.34 10.12
C GLY A 119 22.01 2.95 9.27
N PRO A 120 22.66 4.02 9.74
CA PRO A 120 23.69 4.75 8.99
C PRO A 120 24.99 3.94 8.98
N LYS A 121 25.14 3.02 8.02
CA LYS A 121 26.40 2.30 7.76
C LYS A 121 26.96 2.66 6.39
N CYS A 122 27.07 3.96 6.12
CA CYS A 122 27.93 4.51 5.07
C CYS A 122 28.99 5.44 5.69
N ALA A 123 29.79 4.93 6.62
CA ALA A 123 31.07 5.53 6.98
C ALA A 123 32.14 5.03 5.98
N GLY A 124 32.07 5.52 4.75
CA GLY A 124 33.00 5.18 3.67
C GLY A 124 33.53 6.44 3.01
N ARG A 125 34.62 6.99 3.58
CA ARG A 125 35.53 8.04 3.09
C ARG A 125 34.89 9.31 2.49
N ARG A 126 35.12 10.43 3.20
CA ARG A 126 35.09 11.79 2.67
C ARG A 126 35.81 11.87 1.32
N ALA A 127 35.11 12.30 0.30
CA ALA A 127 35.66 13.02 -0.84
C ALA A 127 34.74 14.21 -1.10
N GLU A 128 35.34 15.39 -1.02
CA GLU A 128 34.72 16.69 -1.17
C GLU A 128 34.25 16.89 -2.62
N VAL A 129 32.97 17.16 -2.85
CA VAL A 129 32.53 17.98 -4.00
C VAL A 129 31.28 18.77 -3.60
N LEU A 130 31.31 20.02 -4.06
CA LEU A 130 30.47 21.17 -3.77
C LEU A 130 28.99 20.99 -4.09
N ALA A 131 28.19 21.78 -3.38
CA ALA A 131 26.75 21.92 -3.50
C ALA A 131 26.32 22.49 -4.86
N GLU A 132 25.27 21.91 -5.43
CA GLU A 132 24.23 22.63 -6.17
C GLU A 132 22.87 22.01 -5.85
N ASP A 133 21.95 22.86 -5.42
CA ASP A 133 20.57 22.55 -5.06
C ASP A 133 19.73 22.17 -6.30
N ARG A 134 18.90 21.12 -6.17
CA ARG A 134 17.63 21.00 -6.91
C ARG A 134 16.68 20.06 -6.16
N GLU A 135 15.51 20.60 -5.88
CA GLU A 135 14.38 19.98 -5.21
C GLU A 135 13.82 18.81 -6.02
N GLU A 136 13.52 17.67 -5.38
CA GLU A 136 12.54 16.71 -5.89
C GLU A 136 11.87 16.00 -4.71
N GLU A 137 10.66 16.46 -4.36
CA GLU A 137 9.68 15.62 -3.69
C GLU A 137 9.31 14.48 -4.64
N GLY A 138 9.72 13.27 -4.28
CA GLY A 138 9.30 12.05 -4.95
C GLY A 138 9.03 10.98 -3.91
N ALA A 139 7.76 10.68 -3.70
CA ALA A 139 7.32 9.44 -3.05
C ALA A 139 7.80 8.24 -3.89
N GLY A 140 9.06 7.83 -3.70
CA GLY A 140 9.71 6.75 -4.44
C GLY A 140 10.03 5.59 -3.52
N GLY A 141 9.24 4.53 -3.61
CA GLY A 141 9.52 3.27 -2.94
C GLY A 141 10.85 2.68 -3.40
N CYS A 142 11.70 2.27 -2.45
CA CYS A 142 12.90 1.51 -2.75
C CYS A 142 12.55 0.03 -2.94
N GLY A 143 12.28 -0.37 -4.17
CA GLY A 143 12.24 -1.79 -4.54
C GLY A 143 13.67 -2.31 -4.64
N SER A 144 14.15 -3.04 -3.62
CA SER A 144 15.38 -3.82 -3.74
C SER A 144 15.21 -4.86 -4.85
N GLY A 145 16.02 -4.74 -5.89
CA GLY A 145 16.03 -5.63 -7.04
C GLY A 145 16.47 -7.03 -6.65
N ASN A 146 15.50 -7.89 -6.30
CA ASN A 146 15.53 -9.33 -6.63
C ASN A 146 14.17 -10.04 -6.46
N GLY A 147 13.06 -9.38 -6.77
CA GLY A 147 11.74 -10.01 -6.89
C GLY A 147 11.28 -9.99 -8.34
N ARG A 148 11.55 -11.06 -9.10
CA ARG A 148 10.79 -11.35 -10.33
C ARG A 148 9.48 -12.02 -9.94
N SER A 149 8.60 -11.30 -9.27
CA SER A 149 7.17 -11.63 -9.34
C SER A 149 6.60 -10.87 -10.52
N SER A 150 5.85 -11.57 -11.35
CA SER A 150 5.01 -10.93 -12.35
C SER A 150 4.08 -9.97 -11.63
N GLY A 151 4.09 -8.68 -11.99
CA GLY A 151 3.28 -7.65 -11.33
C GLY A 151 1.76 -7.87 -11.41
N SER A 152 1.30 -8.99 -11.97
CA SER A 152 -0.09 -9.45 -11.96
C SER A 152 -0.43 -10.29 -10.72
N GLU A 153 0.53 -10.86 -9.99
CA GLU A 153 0.25 -11.88 -8.96
C GLU A 153 -0.68 -11.39 -7.84
N MET A 154 -0.56 -10.11 -7.45
CA MET A 154 -1.46 -9.51 -6.45
C MET A 154 -2.84 -9.18 -7.02
N ALA A 155 -2.92 -8.80 -8.30
CA ALA A 155 -4.19 -8.55 -8.98
C ALA A 155 -4.92 -9.87 -9.28
N ASP A 156 -4.17 -10.93 -9.60
CA ASP A 156 -4.68 -12.30 -9.81
C ASP A 156 -5.20 -12.87 -8.48
N MET A 157 -4.47 -12.64 -7.38
CA MET A 157 -4.93 -13.00 -6.03
C MET A 157 -6.18 -12.23 -5.62
N GLU A 158 -6.26 -10.93 -5.92
CA GLU A 158 -7.44 -10.11 -5.62
C GLU A 158 -8.66 -10.54 -6.45
N LYS A 159 -8.45 -10.86 -7.74
CA LYS A 159 -9.49 -11.43 -8.60
C LYS A 159 -9.99 -12.76 -8.05
N GLN A 160 -9.10 -13.66 -7.63
CA GLN A 160 -9.47 -14.92 -7.00
C GLN A 160 -10.25 -14.74 -5.70
N LEU A 161 -9.89 -13.75 -4.87
CA LEU A 161 -10.65 -13.44 -3.65
C LEU A 161 -12.06 -12.94 -3.96
N ARG A 162 -12.22 -12.08 -4.98
CA ARG A 162 -13.55 -11.63 -5.46
C ARG A 162 -14.38 -12.79 -6.00
N ASP A 163 -13.77 -13.67 -6.77
CA ASP A 163 -14.42 -14.87 -7.30
C ASP A 163 -14.85 -15.81 -6.16
N ASN A 164 -14.04 -15.94 -5.11
CA ASN A 164 -14.36 -16.74 -3.92
C ASN A 164 -15.46 -16.11 -3.04
N GLU A 165 -15.45 -14.78 -2.84
CA GLU A 165 -16.52 -14.07 -2.13
C GLU A 165 -17.87 -14.24 -2.86
N GLY A 166 -17.88 -14.14 -4.19
CA GLY A 166 -19.07 -14.41 -5.01
C GLY A 166 -19.49 -15.89 -5.04
N ALA A 167 -18.57 -16.81 -4.77
CA ALA A 167 -18.87 -18.24 -4.64
C ALA A 167 -19.43 -18.60 -3.25
N GLY A 168 -19.06 -17.86 -2.20
CA GLY A 168 -19.54 -18.08 -0.83
C GLY A 168 -21.06 -17.98 -0.67
N GLU A 169 -21.73 -17.17 -1.50
CA GLU A 169 -23.20 -17.09 -1.53
C GLU A 169 -23.86 -18.35 -2.12
N ARG A 170 -23.10 -19.23 -2.78
CA ARG A 170 -23.58 -20.47 -3.45
C ARG A 170 -23.16 -21.74 -2.71
N GLU A 171 -22.48 -21.64 -1.58
CA GLU A 171 -22.13 -22.80 -0.77
C GLU A 171 -23.35 -23.25 0.04
N VAL A 172 -23.98 -24.35 -0.39
CA VAL A 172 -25.00 -25.05 0.40
C VAL A 172 -24.29 -26.15 1.18
N GLU A 173 -24.33 -26.07 2.51
CA GLU A 173 -23.71 -27.03 3.42
C GLU A 173 -24.30 -28.45 3.21
N ILE A 174 -23.56 -29.34 2.53
CA ILE A 174 -23.91 -30.76 2.48
C ILE A 174 -23.50 -31.39 3.82
N THR A 175 -24.48 -31.56 4.70
CA THR A 175 -24.33 -32.38 5.91
C THR A 175 -24.55 -33.87 5.59
N SER A 176 -23.66 -34.70 6.15
CA SER A 176 -23.62 -36.19 6.16
C SER A 176 -23.16 -36.85 4.84
N ILE A 177 -22.24 -37.83 4.84
CA ILE A 177 -22.30 -39.12 5.53
C ILE A 177 -20.89 -39.62 5.89
N GLN A 178 -20.74 -40.11 7.13
CA GLN A 178 -19.61 -40.92 7.58
C GLN A 178 -19.48 -42.20 6.73
N ALA A 179 -18.31 -42.45 6.14
CA ALA A 179 -17.93 -43.78 5.67
C ALA A 179 -16.50 -44.09 6.09
N SER A 180 -16.39 -45.08 6.96
CA SER A 180 -15.16 -45.62 7.49
C SER A 180 -14.68 -46.81 6.65
N ARG A 181 -13.35 -46.91 6.52
CA ARG A 181 -12.53 -48.08 6.13
C ARG A 181 -12.53 -48.51 4.65
N ARG A 182 -11.32 -48.52 4.06
CA ARG A 182 -10.54 -49.75 3.84
C ARG A 182 -9.04 -49.47 3.77
N ARG A 183 -8.29 -50.24 4.56
CA ARG A 183 -6.83 -50.42 4.50
C ARG A 183 -6.50 -51.19 3.24
N ASP A 184 -5.43 -50.82 2.56
CA ASP A 184 -4.56 -51.80 1.92
C ASP A 184 -3.10 -51.50 2.27
N THR A 185 -2.52 -52.51 2.90
CA THR A 185 -1.11 -52.67 3.23
C THR A 185 -0.38 -53.21 2.02
N ASN A 186 0.76 -52.64 1.63
CA ASN A 186 1.93 -53.51 1.46
C ASN A 186 3.25 -52.76 1.59
N SER A 187 4.19 -53.49 2.18
CA SER A 187 5.54 -53.08 2.55
C SER A 187 6.54 -53.90 1.74
N SER A 188 7.67 -53.30 1.35
CA SER A 188 8.96 -54.00 1.26
C SER A 188 10.13 -53.05 0.98
N MET A 189 10.98 -52.96 2.00
CA MET A 189 12.45 -52.92 2.02
C MET A 189 13.28 -52.07 1.04
N ALA A 190 13.86 -51.02 1.64
CA ALA A 190 15.30 -50.73 1.78
C ALA A 190 16.34 -51.37 0.83
N SER A 191 17.18 -50.50 0.25
CA SER A 191 18.63 -50.73 0.14
C SER A 191 19.38 -49.39 0.18
N SER A 192 20.55 -49.39 0.82
CA SER A 192 21.33 -48.22 1.21
C SER A 192 22.59 -48.03 0.35
N ARG A 193 22.86 -46.76 -0.01
CA ARG A 193 24.19 -46.10 -0.23
C ARG A 193 25.04 -46.53 -1.46
N PRO A 194 26.06 -45.74 -1.90
CA PRO A 194 26.62 -44.51 -1.33
C PRO A 194 26.68 -43.32 -2.32
N GLY A 195 27.19 -42.18 -1.84
CA GLY A 195 27.06 -40.85 -2.43
C GLY A 195 27.92 -40.54 -3.65
N ASN A 196 27.66 -39.35 -4.22
CA ASN A 196 28.61 -38.70 -5.11
C ASN A 196 28.50 -37.17 -5.07
N LEU A 197 29.69 -36.60 -4.86
CA LEU A 197 30.21 -35.29 -5.26
C LEU A 197 29.36 -34.04 -5.04
N ARG A 198 29.80 -33.26 -4.03
CA ARG A 198 29.68 -31.80 -3.99
C ARG A 198 30.11 -31.22 -5.34
N LYS A 199 29.19 -30.63 -6.08
CA LYS A 199 29.52 -29.75 -7.21
C LYS A 199 29.76 -28.36 -6.63
N ASP A 200 31.01 -27.91 -6.73
CA ASP A 200 31.42 -26.53 -6.55
C ASP A 200 30.53 -25.62 -7.43
N VAL A 201 29.68 -24.82 -6.79
CA VAL A 201 28.93 -23.77 -7.48
C VAL A 201 29.89 -22.62 -7.69
N THR A 202 30.55 -22.59 -8.84
CA THR A 202 31.32 -21.43 -9.26
C THR A 202 30.38 -20.23 -9.34
N ALA A 203 30.63 -19.23 -8.49
CA ALA A 203 29.89 -17.99 -8.44
C ALA A 203 29.95 -17.30 -9.80
N ARG A 204 28.83 -17.33 -10.56
CA ARG A 204 28.68 -16.53 -11.77
C ARG A 204 28.71 -15.06 -11.34
N LYS A 205 29.76 -14.33 -11.72
CA LYS A 205 29.83 -12.88 -11.54
C LYS A 205 28.67 -12.25 -12.31
N LEU A 206 27.69 -11.67 -11.60
CA LEU A 206 26.66 -10.87 -12.23
C LEU A 206 27.33 -9.65 -12.90
N PRO A 207 27.07 -9.37 -14.18
CA PRO A 207 27.59 -8.17 -14.82
C PRO A 207 27.04 -6.94 -14.09
N ARG A 208 27.93 -6.05 -13.65
CA ARG A 208 27.54 -4.74 -13.11
C ARG A 208 26.72 -4.02 -14.18
N GLN A 209 25.43 -3.82 -13.92
CA GLN A 209 24.60 -2.98 -14.77
C GLN A 209 25.08 -1.53 -14.62
N THR A 210 25.69 -1.00 -15.66
CA THR A 210 26.02 0.42 -15.78
C THR A 210 24.73 1.18 -16.04
N LEU A 211 24.35 2.07 -15.12
CA LEU A 211 23.22 2.98 -15.33
C LEU A 211 23.62 4.02 -16.38
N GLY A 212 22.83 4.14 -17.44
CA GLY A 212 22.95 5.17 -18.46
C GLY A 212 21.95 6.31 -18.21
N THR A 213 21.82 7.20 -19.19
CA THR A 213 20.81 8.27 -19.22
C THR A 213 19.79 8.00 -20.31
N CYS A 214 18.52 8.34 -20.03
CA CYS A 214 17.44 8.25 -21.00
C CYS A 214 17.67 9.22 -22.16
N GLN A 215 17.60 8.74 -23.40
CA GLN A 215 17.77 9.59 -24.59
C GLN A 215 16.64 10.62 -24.77
N ARG A 216 15.48 10.42 -24.14
CA ARG A 216 14.32 11.31 -24.26
C ARG A 216 14.25 12.39 -23.19
N CYS A 217 14.45 12.03 -21.92
CA CYS A 217 14.31 12.96 -20.79
C CYS A 217 15.62 13.22 -20.02
N GLY A 218 16.72 12.57 -20.39
CA GLY A 218 18.02 12.73 -19.73
C GLY A 218 18.15 12.06 -18.36
N TYR A 219 17.07 11.54 -17.79
CA TYR A 219 17.08 10.97 -16.45
C TYR A 219 17.77 9.59 -16.38
N MET A 220 18.27 9.22 -15.20
CA MET A 220 18.99 7.95 -14.99
C MET A 220 18.13 6.74 -15.36
N SER A 221 18.66 5.86 -16.20
CA SER A 221 17.92 4.71 -16.72
C SER A 221 18.85 3.53 -17.01
N SER A 222 18.40 2.32 -16.69
CA SER A 222 19.07 1.07 -17.08
C SER A 222 18.82 0.70 -18.55
N GLN A 223 17.92 1.41 -19.23
CA GLN A 223 17.54 1.22 -20.63
C GLN A 223 17.69 2.54 -21.40
N ALA A 224 17.82 2.48 -22.73
CA ALA A 224 17.98 3.66 -23.59
C ALA A 224 16.84 4.68 -23.44
N ILE A 225 15.62 4.22 -23.17
CA ILE A 225 14.45 5.05 -22.85
C ILE A 225 13.94 4.63 -21.47
N CYS A 226 13.68 5.58 -20.58
CA CYS A 226 13.20 5.27 -19.24
C CYS A 226 11.74 4.80 -19.26
N LYS A 227 11.35 4.03 -18.23
CA LYS A 227 9.99 3.46 -18.13
C LYS A 227 8.91 4.55 -18.13
N ALA A 228 9.18 5.71 -17.53
CA ALA A 228 8.28 6.86 -17.55
C ALA A 228 8.03 7.38 -18.97
N CYS A 229 9.07 7.54 -19.80
CA CYS A 229 8.91 7.97 -21.19
C CYS A 229 8.17 6.94 -22.06
N THR A 230 8.33 5.64 -21.80
CA THR A 230 7.57 4.59 -22.48
C THR A 230 6.08 4.63 -22.08
N LEU A 231 5.80 4.90 -20.79
CA LEU A 231 4.43 5.02 -20.28
C LEU A 231 3.72 6.27 -20.84
N LEU A 232 4.40 7.41 -20.86
CA LEU A 232 3.86 8.65 -21.45
C LEU A 232 3.53 8.47 -22.94
N GLU A 233 4.36 7.74 -23.68
CA GLU A 233 4.07 7.42 -25.07
C GLU A 233 2.85 6.50 -25.21
N GLY A 234 2.67 5.53 -24.32
CA GLY A 234 1.47 4.68 -24.28
C GLY A 234 0.20 5.46 -23.94
N LEU A 235 0.27 6.38 -22.99
CA LEU A 235 -0.86 7.23 -22.59
C LEU A 235 -1.26 8.19 -23.72
N ASN A 236 -0.30 8.79 -24.40
CA ASN A 236 -0.58 9.68 -25.53
C ASN A 236 -1.12 8.92 -26.76
N LYS A 237 -0.72 7.67 -26.96
CA LYS A 237 -1.26 6.81 -28.04
C LYS A 237 -2.70 6.38 -27.81
N ASN A 238 -3.12 6.26 -26.56
CA ASN A 238 -4.49 5.86 -26.18
C ASN A 238 -5.34 7.05 -25.71
N ARG A 239 -4.94 8.30 -26.00
CA ARG A 239 -5.77 9.46 -25.67
C ARG A 239 -7.03 9.44 -26.56
N PRO A 240 -8.24 9.29 -26.00
CA PRO A 240 -9.45 9.42 -26.80
C PRO A 240 -9.57 10.87 -27.29
N GLN A 241 -9.82 11.07 -28.60
CA GLN A 241 -10.13 12.37 -29.20
C GLN A 241 -11.57 12.75 -28.86
N VAL A 242 -11.86 12.96 -27.58
CA VAL A 242 -13.11 13.60 -27.17
C VAL A 242 -12.79 15.08 -27.06
N GLU A 243 -13.32 15.85 -28.02
CA GLU A 243 -13.38 17.29 -27.95
C GLU A 243 -14.40 17.63 -26.85
N ILE A 244 -13.94 18.30 -25.80
CA ILE A 244 -14.85 18.81 -24.77
C ILE A 244 -15.43 20.08 -25.36
N GLU A 245 -16.54 19.96 -26.06
CA GLU A 245 -17.40 21.10 -26.38
C GLU A 245 -17.94 21.61 -25.05
N ILE A 246 -17.53 22.82 -24.69
CA ILE A 246 -18.11 23.55 -23.56
C ILE A 246 -19.30 24.29 -24.17
N ASP A 247 -20.49 23.68 -24.12
CA ASP A 247 -21.71 24.33 -24.54
C ASP A 247 -21.99 25.52 -23.61
N GLU A 248 -21.94 26.74 -24.15
CA GLU A 248 -22.16 28.00 -23.41
C GLU A 248 -23.60 28.14 -22.88
N GLU A 249 -24.49 27.19 -23.17
CA GLU A 249 -25.90 27.20 -22.72
C GLU A 249 -26.09 26.64 -21.29
N ASP A 250 -25.12 25.90 -20.73
CA ASP A 250 -25.24 25.29 -19.39
C ASP A 250 -24.84 26.23 -18.21
N GLU A 251 -24.27 27.41 -18.49
CA GLU A 251 -23.94 28.37 -17.41
C GLU A 251 -25.18 29.06 -16.81
N ASP A 252 -26.25 29.22 -17.58
CA ASP A 252 -27.44 29.94 -17.14
C ASP A 252 -28.35 29.10 -16.22
N ASP A 253 -28.38 27.77 -16.37
CA ASP A 253 -29.20 26.88 -15.54
C ASP A 253 -28.60 26.59 -14.16
N SER A 254 -27.27 26.60 -14.04
CA SER A 254 -26.56 26.41 -12.75
C SER A 254 -26.77 27.60 -11.80
N SER A 255 -26.90 28.81 -12.35
CA SER A 255 -27.08 30.03 -11.55
C SER A 255 -28.52 30.21 -11.02
N THR A 256 -29.52 29.63 -11.69
CA THR A 256 -30.95 29.80 -11.31
C THR A 256 -31.41 28.84 -10.21
N LEU A 257 -30.79 27.66 -10.07
CA LEU A 257 -31.10 26.69 -9.01
C LEU A 257 -30.75 27.21 -7.60
N ARG A 258 -29.60 27.88 -7.45
CA ARG A 258 -29.20 28.50 -6.16
C ARG A 258 -30.16 29.61 -5.72
N ARG A 259 -30.61 30.46 -6.66
CA ARG A 259 -31.60 31.52 -6.39
C ARG A 259 -33.00 30.98 -6.07
N LYS A 260 -33.42 29.87 -6.69
CA LYS A 260 -34.70 29.21 -6.38
C LYS A 260 -34.71 28.58 -4.98
N MET A 261 -33.59 28.06 -4.51
CA MET A 261 -33.49 27.51 -3.15
C MET A 261 -33.49 28.61 -2.07
N GLU A 262 -32.86 29.76 -2.32
CA GLU A 262 -32.90 30.90 -1.39
C GLU A 262 -34.30 31.53 -1.26
N GLY A 263 -35.07 31.60 -2.36
CA GLY A 263 -36.43 32.14 -2.34
C GLY A 263 -37.45 31.30 -1.54
N ILE A 264 -37.25 29.97 -1.49
CA ILE A 264 -38.13 29.06 -0.73
C ILE A 264 -37.81 29.13 0.77
N ALA A 265 -36.55 29.34 1.14
CA ALA A 265 -36.13 29.47 2.54
C ALA A 265 -36.63 30.77 3.20
N LEU A 266 -36.80 31.85 2.44
CA LEU A 266 -37.31 33.14 2.92
C LEU A 266 -38.84 33.21 3.05
N ALA A 267 -39.59 32.30 2.41
CA ALA A 267 -41.06 32.26 2.46
C ALA A 267 -41.63 31.38 3.58
N ALA A 268 -40.77 30.69 4.33
CA ALA A 268 -41.14 29.77 5.41
C ALA A 268 -40.83 30.32 6.83
N GLY A 269 -40.63 31.63 6.95
CA GLY A 269 -40.45 32.35 8.23
C GLY A 269 -41.55 33.37 8.47
#